data_AF-A0A9E4LKR3-F1
#
_entry.id   AF-A0A9E4LKR3-F1
#
_cell.length_a   1.000
_cell.length_b   1.000
_cell.length_c   1.000
_cell.angle_alpha   90.00
_cell.angle_beta   90.00
_cell.angle_gamma   90.00
#
_symmetry.space_group_name_H-M   'P 1'
#
loop_
_entity.id
_entity.type
_entity.pdbx_description
1 polymer ?
#
loop_
_entity_poly.entity_id
_entity_poly.type
_entity_poly.pdbx_seq_one_letter_code
_entity_poly.pdbx_strand_id
1 'polypeptide(L)'
;MRNQYLFIGGYKYWLMVSPDQVDWDHEEVLNRARLYRDRRGFVIQDGDSGMKDDYPSMPATDAEGESGAMATTGEDSRDLIDALHRFSENDRDLAELGHLLEESRSEFDALTFLGLSASEAVHSKILAWLLDPRGSHGAGDRFLRGFLRDSAAVATAAGVYVGDLDDESAFEWSATRVQQEWYNVVDGHEGRLDILLINEAEGFVCAIENKVFSGEHSEQLTRYRRALAGAYPDLHSRHVFLSPEGILPLREEERQYWVPVSYATVLQLVEQTITQGDEPIRDDVRSFLLQYSTTLRRRVVPDTTSNARALARKIYMENRGTIDFVNANRPNYKEEGKAIVKAAIGLHDRWVLDWEERELVFFRSTDWDPFKVLKTGTGWGNPGSLITFGFDFRPDHPHLICTLGPGTDEAVRRKIHEDISRQGGLFSHAGKELRSSYTRLDVKGPITEDADYDNWDDPAVRAKILDWVADFAENKFPQMNSVIVESLR
;
A
#
# COMPACT_ATOMS: atom_id res chain seq x y z
N MET A 1 15.62 15.19 11.79
CA MET A 1 15.44 13.76 11.52
C MET A 1 13.96 13.50 11.28
N ARG A 2 13.54 13.30 10.03
CA ARG A 2 12.15 12.92 9.72
C ARG A 2 12.12 11.42 9.49
N ASN A 3 11.65 10.69 10.49
CA ASN A 3 11.38 9.27 10.37
C ASN A 3 10.33 9.07 9.27
N GLN A 4 10.66 8.33 8.22
CA GLN A 4 9.71 7.95 7.18
C GLN A 4 9.03 6.65 7.61
N TYR A 5 7.70 6.62 7.49
CA TYR A 5 6.90 5.49 7.92
C TYR A 5 6.07 4.97 6.77
N LEU A 6 6.02 3.64 6.63
CA LEU A 6 5.05 2.97 5.76
C LEU A 6 3.80 2.70 6.58
N PHE A 7 2.63 2.93 5.99
CA PHE A 7 1.37 2.55 6.61
C PHE A 7 0.72 1.42 5.81
N ILE A 8 0.41 0.31 6.47
CA ILE A 8 -0.30 -0.83 5.87
C ILE A 8 -1.44 -1.21 6.82
N GLY A 9 -2.68 -1.24 6.31
CA GLY A 9 -3.85 -1.64 7.09
C GLY A 9 -4.11 -0.79 8.35
N GLY A 10 -3.73 0.49 8.35
CA GLY A 10 -3.87 1.39 9.51
C GLY A 10 -2.73 1.31 10.54
N TYR A 11 -1.73 0.44 10.34
CA TYR A 11 -0.58 0.32 11.23
C TYR A 11 0.65 1.03 10.66
N LYS A 12 1.49 1.59 11.56
CA LYS A 12 2.65 2.45 11.27
C LYS A 12 3.96 1.66 11.39
N TYR A 13 4.73 1.57 10.31
CA TYR A 13 5.99 0.83 10.23
C TYR A 13 7.17 1.75 9.92
N TRP A 14 8.35 1.47 10.47
CA TRP A 14 9.59 2.20 10.18
C TRP A 14 10.20 1.69 8.86
N LEU A 15 10.48 2.59 7.93
CA LEU A 15 11.24 2.26 6.72
C LEU A 15 12.69 2.70 6.94
N MET A 16 13.63 1.75 6.93
CA MET A 16 15.04 2.06 6.73
C MET A 16 15.27 2.27 5.23
N VAL A 17 15.44 3.52 4.81
CA VAL A 17 15.50 3.91 3.40
C VAL A 17 16.90 4.30 2.92
N SER A 18 17.91 4.35 3.80
CA SER A 18 19.27 4.78 3.44
C SER A 18 20.36 4.13 4.31
N PRO A 19 21.42 3.53 3.73
CA PRO A 19 22.57 2.94 4.47
C PRO A 19 23.37 3.95 5.32
N ASP A 20 23.34 5.22 4.95
CA ASP A 20 23.95 6.38 5.61
C ASP A 20 23.24 6.79 6.92
N GLN A 21 22.11 6.16 7.24
CA GLN A 21 21.39 6.32 8.51
C GLN A 21 21.71 5.21 9.53
N VAL A 22 22.57 4.27 9.16
CA VAL A 22 23.04 3.18 10.02
C VAL A 22 24.31 3.64 10.73
N ASP A 23 24.32 3.55 12.06
CA ASP A 23 25.55 3.69 12.84
C ASP A 23 26.37 2.41 12.71
N TRP A 24 27.30 2.40 11.75
CA TRP A 24 28.15 1.25 11.43
C TRP A 24 29.22 0.97 12.49
N ASP A 25 29.40 1.87 13.46
CA ASP A 25 30.37 1.75 14.54
C ASP A 25 29.76 1.14 15.81
N HIS A 26 28.48 0.76 15.78
CA HIS A 26 27.81 0.03 16.85
C HIS A 26 28.17 -1.47 16.79
N GLU A 27 28.51 -2.08 17.94
CA GLU A 27 29.00 -3.47 18.01
C GLU A 27 27.95 -4.54 17.65
N GLU A 28 26.67 -4.18 17.63
CA GLU A 28 25.55 -5.08 17.32
C GLU A 28 24.79 -4.62 16.06
N VAL A 29 24.62 -5.51 15.08
CA VAL A 29 23.89 -5.25 13.83
C VAL A 29 22.60 -6.09 13.79
N LEU A 30 21.45 -5.45 13.49
CA LEU A 30 20.15 -6.13 13.33
C LEU A 30 20.15 -6.96 12.03
N ASN A 31 20.07 -8.27 12.18
CA ASN A 31 19.96 -9.20 11.05
C ASN A 31 18.59 -9.05 10.35
N ARG A 32 18.44 -9.54 9.11
CA ARG A 32 17.11 -9.70 8.47
C ARG A 32 16.34 -10.83 9.16
N ALA A 33 15.91 -10.62 10.41
CA ALA A 33 15.12 -11.58 11.16
C ALA A 33 13.65 -11.60 10.72
N ARG A 34 12.97 -12.75 10.84
CA ARG A 34 11.50 -12.82 10.76
C ARG A 34 10.93 -12.05 11.96
N LEU A 35 9.97 -11.16 11.71
CA LEU A 35 9.34 -10.35 12.76
C LEU A 35 8.48 -11.22 13.70
N TYR A 36 8.92 -11.40 14.94
CA TYR A 36 8.12 -12.01 16.01
C TYR A 36 7.40 -10.92 16.84
N ARG A 37 6.15 -11.18 17.24
CA ARG A 37 5.31 -10.23 17.99
C ARG A 37 4.75 -10.86 19.26
N ASP A 38 4.86 -10.14 20.38
CA ASP A 38 4.21 -10.49 21.64
C ASP A 38 3.21 -9.40 22.11
N ARG A 39 2.65 -9.56 23.31
CA ARG A 39 1.63 -8.65 23.88
C ARG A 39 2.15 -7.23 24.19
N ARG A 40 3.45 -6.96 24.12
CA ARG A 40 4.08 -5.66 24.43
C ARG A 40 4.78 -5.02 23.23
N GLY A 41 5.08 -5.77 22.16
CA GLY A 41 5.69 -5.22 20.95
C GLY A 41 6.38 -6.28 20.07
N PHE A 42 7.33 -5.84 19.24
CA PHE A 42 8.24 -6.73 18.52
C PHE A 42 9.31 -7.26 19.48
N VAL A 43 9.68 -8.54 19.36
CA VAL A 43 10.69 -9.18 20.21
C VAL A 43 11.82 -9.71 19.33
N ILE A 44 13.06 -9.38 19.69
CA ILE A 44 14.30 -9.92 19.11
C ILE A 44 14.65 -11.19 19.92
N GLN A 45 14.91 -12.33 19.26
CA GLN A 45 15.31 -13.57 19.94
C GLN A 45 16.83 -13.77 19.90
N ASP A 46 17.35 -14.62 20.79
CA ASP A 46 18.76 -15.04 20.77
C ASP A 46 19.06 -15.78 19.45
N GLY A 47 19.91 -15.19 18.62
CA GLY A 47 20.23 -15.62 17.25
C GLY A 47 19.79 -14.65 16.14
N ASP A 48 18.98 -13.63 16.47
CA ASP A 48 18.57 -12.56 15.54
C ASP A 48 19.56 -11.38 15.48
N SER A 49 20.61 -11.41 16.32
CA SER A 49 21.77 -10.50 16.29
C SER A 49 23.06 -11.29 16.02
N GLY A 50 24.01 -10.67 15.30
CA GLY A 50 25.31 -11.23 14.94
C GLY A 50 26.42 -10.18 14.99
N MET A 51 27.68 -10.60 14.93
CA MET A 51 28.84 -9.72 14.97
C MET A 51 29.14 -9.16 13.57
N LYS A 52 29.77 -7.98 13.51
CA LYS A 52 30.11 -7.28 12.25
C LYS A 52 30.92 -8.14 11.27
N ASP A 53 31.73 -9.06 11.78
CA ASP A 53 32.59 -9.95 11.01
C ASP A 53 31.84 -11.10 10.30
N ASP A 54 30.56 -11.31 10.63
CA ASP A 54 29.72 -12.36 10.02
C ASP A 54 29.15 -11.96 8.64
N TYR A 55 29.44 -10.75 8.13
CA TYR A 55 28.91 -10.22 6.87
C TYR A 55 30.02 -9.85 5.87
N PRO A 56 29.80 -10.03 4.55
CA PRO A 56 30.74 -9.58 3.52
C PRO A 56 30.91 -8.06 3.57
N SER A 57 32.16 -7.60 3.54
CA SER A 57 32.52 -6.19 3.59
C SER A 57 31.93 -5.39 2.42
N MET A 58 31.68 -4.08 2.64
CA MET A 58 31.25 -3.15 1.60
C MET A 58 32.12 -3.29 0.35
N PRO A 59 31.54 -3.30 -0.87
CA PRO A 59 32.31 -2.96 -2.06
C PRO A 59 32.87 -1.56 -1.86
N ALA A 60 34.17 -1.39 -2.08
CA ALA A 60 34.83 -0.10 -1.94
C ALA A 60 34.06 0.96 -2.75
N THR A 61 33.60 2.00 -2.07
CA THR A 61 33.02 3.18 -2.72
C THR A 61 34.17 3.99 -3.30
N ASP A 62 34.33 3.94 -4.62
CA ASP A 62 35.12 4.94 -5.34
C ASP A 62 34.39 6.28 -5.21
N ALA A 63 34.89 7.09 -4.29
CA ALA A 63 34.47 8.45 -4.08
C ALA A 63 35.23 9.37 -5.04
N GLU A 64 34.79 9.48 -6.29
CA GLU A 64 35.05 10.65 -7.13
C GLU A 64 33.81 10.96 -7.98
N GLY A 65 33.39 12.22 -7.95
CA GLY A 65 32.30 12.69 -8.77
C GLY A 65 32.72 12.72 -10.24
N GLU A 66 32.09 11.89 -11.05
CA GLU A 66 31.96 12.13 -12.48
C GLU A 66 30.51 11.85 -12.89
N SER A 67 29.93 12.81 -13.61
CA SER A 67 28.80 12.57 -14.49
C SER A 67 29.23 11.57 -15.56
N GLY A 68 29.14 10.28 -15.25
CA GLY A 68 29.40 9.19 -16.18
C GLY A 68 28.09 8.51 -16.51
N ALA A 69 27.61 8.66 -17.76
CA ALA A 69 26.74 7.65 -18.33
C ALA A 69 27.42 6.29 -18.10
N MET A 70 26.73 5.40 -17.38
CA MET A 70 27.23 4.06 -17.08
C MET A 70 27.65 3.43 -18.41
N ALA A 71 28.96 3.27 -18.64
CA ALA A 71 29.45 2.54 -19.79
C ALA A 71 29.05 1.08 -19.58
N THR A 72 27.87 0.73 -20.07
CA THR A 72 27.38 -0.64 -20.05
C THR A 72 28.38 -1.49 -20.83
N THR A 73 28.90 -2.53 -20.21
CA THR A 73 29.74 -3.47 -20.93
C THR A 73 28.92 -4.10 -22.07
N GLY A 74 29.61 -4.62 -23.10
CA GLY A 74 28.92 -5.28 -24.22
C GLY A 74 28.10 -6.50 -23.79
N GLU A 75 28.41 -7.10 -22.64
CA GLU A 75 27.64 -8.18 -22.01
C GLU A 75 26.44 -7.64 -21.22
N ASP A 76 26.60 -6.62 -20.37
CA ASP A 76 25.47 -6.01 -19.63
C ASP A 76 24.37 -5.48 -20.55
N SER A 77 24.78 -4.94 -21.70
CA SER A 77 23.84 -4.40 -22.70
C SER A 77 23.03 -5.50 -23.39
N ARG A 78 23.64 -6.67 -23.64
CA ARG A 78 22.96 -7.83 -24.26
C ARG A 78 22.00 -8.48 -23.29
N ASP A 79 22.41 -8.66 -22.04
CA ASP A 79 21.55 -9.22 -20.99
C ASP A 79 20.32 -8.36 -20.73
N LEU A 80 20.47 -7.03 -20.78
CA LEU A 80 19.35 -6.09 -20.67
C LEU A 80 18.43 -6.13 -21.89
N ILE A 81 18.97 -6.21 -23.10
CA ILE A 81 18.19 -6.35 -24.34
C ILE A 81 17.38 -7.65 -24.33
N ASP A 82 17.99 -8.77 -23.95
CA ASP A 82 17.30 -10.05 -23.82
C ASP A 82 16.23 -10.02 -22.72
N ALA A 83 16.49 -9.31 -21.60
CA ALA A 83 15.51 -9.09 -20.55
C ALA A 83 14.34 -8.20 -21.00
N LEU A 84 14.58 -7.21 -21.87
CA LEU A 84 13.54 -6.37 -22.48
C LEU A 84 12.71 -7.18 -23.48
N HIS A 85 13.34 -8.02 -24.29
CA HIS A 85 12.64 -8.91 -25.21
C HIS A 85 11.72 -9.88 -24.44
N ARG A 86 12.22 -10.54 -23.39
CA ARG A 86 11.41 -11.40 -22.50
C ARG A 86 10.25 -10.65 -21.84
N PHE A 87 10.48 -9.42 -21.39
CA PHE A 87 9.43 -8.59 -20.81
C PHE A 87 8.33 -8.27 -21.83
N SER A 88 8.69 -8.02 -23.09
CA SER A 88 7.71 -7.82 -24.17
C SER A 88 6.96 -9.09 -24.56
N GLU A 89 7.57 -10.27 -24.43
CA GLU A 89 6.93 -11.56 -24.72
C GLU A 89 5.93 -11.98 -23.63
N ASN A 90 6.05 -11.44 -22.41
CA ASN A 90 5.10 -11.63 -21.29
C ASN A 90 3.80 -10.84 -21.44
N ASP A 91 3.49 -10.36 -22.64
CA ASP A 91 2.25 -9.65 -22.98
C ASP A 91 0.99 -10.40 -22.52
N ARG A 92 1.01 -11.74 -22.54
CA ARG A 92 -0.11 -12.55 -22.04
C ARG A 92 -0.35 -12.40 -20.53
N ASP A 93 0.69 -12.48 -19.73
CA ASP A 93 0.60 -12.33 -18.27
C ASP A 93 0.28 -10.88 -17.91
N LEU A 94 0.82 -9.91 -18.65
CA LEU A 94 0.49 -8.49 -18.48
C LEU A 94 -0.97 -8.18 -18.88
N ALA A 95 -1.47 -8.79 -19.95
CA ALA A 95 -2.87 -8.67 -20.37
C ALA A 95 -3.82 -9.35 -19.38
N GLU A 96 -3.46 -10.52 -18.86
CA GLU A 96 -4.22 -11.20 -17.81
C GLU A 96 -4.21 -10.39 -16.51
N LEU A 97 -3.06 -9.81 -16.12
CA LEU A 97 -3.00 -8.88 -14.99
C LEU A 97 -3.91 -7.66 -15.22
N GLY A 98 -3.90 -7.09 -16.43
CA GLY A 98 -4.81 -6.02 -16.83
C GLY A 98 -6.28 -6.41 -16.67
N HIS A 99 -6.64 -7.59 -17.17
CA HIS A 99 -7.99 -8.14 -17.04
C HIS A 99 -8.41 -8.34 -15.58
N LEU A 100 -7.56 -8.95 -14.76
CA LEU A 100 -7.83 -9.16 -13.33
C LEU A 100 -7.99 -7.82 -12.57
N LEU A 101 -7.24 -6.79 -12.95
CA LEU A 101 -7.35 -5.45 -12.39
C LEU A 101 -8.64 -4.74 -12.88
N GLU A 102 -9.06 -4.93 -14.13
CA GLU A 102 -10.30 -4.36 -14.68
C GLU A 102 -11.57 -5.02 -14.10
N GLU A 103 -11.58 -6.35 -14.00
CA GLU A 103 -12.64 -7.12 -13.30
C GLU A 103 -12.81 -6.62 -11.86
N SER A 104 -11.68 -6.38 -11.18
CA SER A 104 -11.70 -5.86 -9.81
C SER A 104 -12.33 -4.47 -9.68
N ARG A 105 -12.38 -3.67 -10.75
CA ARG A 105 -12.90 -2.29 -10.74
C ARG A 105 -14.32 -2.12 -11.27
N SER A 106 -14.82 -3.04 -12.11
CA SER A 106 -16.01 -2.80 -12.94
C SER A 106 -17.23 -3.69 -12.66
N GLU A 107 -17.06 -4.82 -11.97
CA GLU A 107 -18.19 -5.74 -11.76
C GLU A 107 -19.19 -5.29 -10.68
N PHE A 108 -20.48 -5.48 -10.96
CA PHE A 108 -21.56 -5.36 -9.97
C PHE A 108 -21.46 -6.49 -8.95
N ASP A 109 -21.34 -6.13 -7.66
CA ASP A 109 -21.33 -7.06 -6.53
C ASP A 109 -22.63 -6.89 -5.73
N ALA A 110 -23.53 -7.87 -5.83
CA ALA A 110 -24.84 -7.83 -5.19
C ALA A 110 -24.74 -7.79 -3.65
N LEU A 111 -23.78 -8.48 -3.03
CA LEU A 111 -23.65 -8.49 -1.57
C LEU A 111 -23.09 -7.16 -1.07
N THR A 112 -22.14 -6.55 -1.78
CA THR A 112 -21.70 -5.19 -1.48
C THR A 112 -22.85 -4.20 -1.67
N PHE A 113 -23.60 -4.29 -2.76
CA PHE A 113 -24.75 -3.42 -3.03
C PHE A 113 -25.81 -3.50 -1.92
N LEU A 114 -26.10 -4.71 -1.43
CA LEU A 114 -27.04 -4.93 -0.34
C LEU A 114 -26.47 -4.62 1.06
N GLY A 115 -25.19 -4.26 1.17
CA GLY A 115 -24.53 -4.03 2.46
C GLY A 115 -24.32 -5.31 3.29
N LEU A 116 -24.32 -6.48 2.64
CA LEU A 116 -24.21 -7.80 3.25
C LEU A 116 -22.82 -8.42 3.12
N SER A 117 -21.90 -7.77 2.40
CA SER A 117 -20.53 -8.27 2.16
C SER A 117 -19.68 -8.44 3.43
N ALA A 118 -20.12 -7.89 4.56
CA ALA A 118 -19.45 -8.03 5.85
C ALA A 118 -20.18 -8.98 6.82
N SER A 119 -21.28 -9.59 6.40
CA SER A 119 -22.14 -10.37 7.29
C SER A 119 -21.67 -11.82 7.38
N GLU A 120 -21.08 -12.18 8.53
CA GLU A 120 -20.68 -13.57 8.84
C GLU A 120 -21.84 -14.54 8.63
N ALA A 121 -23.06 -14.18 9.06
CA ALA A 121 -24.25 -15.00 8.87
C ALA A 121 -24.63 -15.23 7.40
N VAL A 122 -24.42 -14.24 6.52
CA VAL A 122 -24.67 -14.40 5.07
C VAL A 122 -23.61 -15.29 4.44
N HIS A 123 -22.34 -15.11 4.79
CA HIS A 123 -21.27 -16.00 4.33
C HIS A 123 -21.48 -17.43 4.80
N SER A 124 -21.87 -17.65 6.06
CA SER A 124 -22.19 -18.98 6.60
C SER A 124 -23.36 -19.63 5.86
N LYS A 125 -24.40 -18.87 5.48
CA LYS A 125 -25.50 -19.38 4.66
C LYS A 125 -25.06 -19.83 3.27
N ILE A 126 -24.22 -19.04 2.61
CA ILE A 126 -23.69 -19.36 1.27
C ILE A 126 -22.78 -20.59 1.34
N LEU A 127 -21.89 -20.64 2.34
CA LEU A 127 -21.02 -21.80 2.59
C LEU A 127 -21.83 -23.06 2.87
N ALA A 128 -22.80 -23.01 3.78
CA ALA A 128 -23.65 -24.16 4.08
C ALA A 128 -24.46 -24.62 2.86
N TRP A 129 -24.89 -23.70 2.00
CA TRP A 129 -25.53 -24.05 0.73
C TRP A 129 -24.56 -24.77 -0.22
N LEU A 130 -23.31 -24.32 -0.34
CA LEU A 130 -22.29 -24.95 -1.18
C LEU A 130 -21.75 -26.28 -0.63
N LEU A 131 -21.74 -26.44 0.69
CA LEU A 131 -21.31 -27.66 1.38
C LEU A 131 -22.38 -28.76 1.38
N ASP A 132 -23.63 -28.45 1.00
CA ASP A 132 -24.71 -29.43 0.95
C ASP A 132 -24.65 -30.21 -0.37
N PRO A 133 -24.27 -31.51 -0.37
CA PRO A 133 -24.17 -32.30 -1.60
C PRO A 133 -25.51 -32.45 -2.34
N ARG A 134 -26.64 -32.18 -1.67
CA ARG A 134 -28.00 -32.19 -2.23
C ARG A 134 -28.54 -30.77 -2.43
N GLY A 135 -27.68 -29.76 -2.28
CA GLY A 135 -28.02 -28.36 -2.43
C GLY A 135 -28.43 -28.01 -3.85
N SER A 136 -29.23 -26.95 -3.99
CA SER A 136 -29.73 -26.49 -5.29
C SER A 136 -28.66 -25.87 -6.21
N HIS A 137 -27.40 -25.78 -5.78
CA HIS A 137 -26.28 -25.33 -6.60
C HIS A 137 -25.90 -26.33 -7.71
N GLY A 138 -26.29 -27.60 -7.60
CA GLY A 138 -26.11 -28.59 -8.67
C GLY A 138 -24.65 -29.01 -8.91
N ALA A 139 -23.75 -28.78 -7.95
CA ALA A 139 -22.36 -29.23 -8.03
C ALA A 139 -22.12 -30.59 -7.33
N GLY A 140 -23.17 -31.25 -6.85
CA GLY A 140 -23.06 -32.46 -6.04
C GLY A 140 -22.20 -32.22 -4.79
N ASP A 141 -21.37 -33.19 -4.43
CA ASP A 141 -20.45 -33.09 -3.28
C ASP A 141 -19.09 -32.46 -3.62
N ARG A 142 -18.89 -31.94 -4.84
CA ARG A 142 -17.56 -31.47 -5.31
C ARG A 142 -16.97 -30.39 -4.41
N PHE A 143 -17.76 -29.38 -4.05
CA PHE A 143 -17.32 -28.30 -3.17
C PHE A 143 -16.99 -28.82 -1.76
N LEU A 144 -17.84 -29.70 -1.22
CA LEU A 144 -17.64 -30.36 0.08
C LEU A 144 -16.34 -31.19 0.10
N ARG A 145 -16.13 -32.07 -0.88
CA ARG A 145 -14.90 -32.88 -0.99
C ARG A 145 -13.67 -32.00 -1.11
N GLY A 146 -13.73 -30.96 -1.95
CA GLY A 146 -12.64 -30.00 -2.10
C GLY A 146 -12.33 -29.26 -0.81
N PHE A 147 -13.36 -28.80 -0.09
CA PHE A 147 -13.20 -28.13 1.20
C PHE A 147 -12.56 -29.04 2.26
N LEU A 148 -13.04 -30.28 2.39
CA LEU A 148 -12.49 -31.24 3.36
C LEU A 148 -11.04 -31.60 3.03
N ARG A 149 -10.73 -31.88 1.76
CA ARG A 149 -9.36 -32.14 1.28
C ARG A 149 -8.43 -30.98 1.59
N ASP A 150 -8.80 -29.75 1.23
CA ASP A 150 -7.94 -28.59 1.41
C ASP A 150 -7.79 -28.23 2.89
N SER A 151 -8.84 -28.43 3.71
CA SER A 151 -8.75 -28.31 5.16
C SER A 151 -7.79 -29.34 5.78
N ALA A 152 -7.76 -30.58 5.27
CA ALA A 152 -6.83 -31.61 5.74
C ALA A 152 -5.38 -31.24 5.39
N ALA A 153 -5.14 -30.73 4.19
CA ALA A 153 -3.81 -30.24 3.79
C ALA A 153 -3.31 -29.10 4.69
N VAL A 154 -4.20 -28.14 5.03
CA VAL A 154 -3.90 -27.06 5.98
C VAL A 154 -3.61 -27.62 7.37
N ALA A 155 -4.38 -28.61 7.84
CA ALA A 155 -4.16 -29.25 9.12
C ALA A 155 -2.78 -29.90 9.22
N THR A 156 -2.37 -30.66 8.19
CA THR A 156 -1.02 -31.25 8.11
C THR A 156 0.06 -30.18 8.17
N ALA A 157 -0.08 -29.09 7.39
CA ALA A 157 0.89 -28.00 7.37
C ALA A 157 0.99 -27.26 8.72
N ALA A 158 -0.12 -27.15 9.45
CA ALA A 158 -0.20 -26.49 10.74
C ALA A 158 0.10 -27.42 11.94
N GLY A 159 0.34 -28.71 11.71
CA GLY A 159 0.56 -29.70 12.78
C GLY A 159 -0.69 -29.98 13.63
N VAL A 160 -1.89 -29.75 13.07
CA VAL A 160 -3.17 -30.00 13.74
C VAL A 160 -3.58 -31.45 13.48
N TYR A 161 -3.82 -32.21 14.54
CA TYR A 161 -4.29 -33.59 14.39
C TYR A 161 -5.77 -33.59 14.03
N VAL A 162 -6.08 -34.09 12.84
CA VAL A 162 -7.45 -34.23 12.31
C VAL A 162 -7.89 -35.69 12.22
N GLY A 163 -7.29 -36.55 13.06
CA GLY A 163 -7.54 -37.98 13.19
C GLY A 163 -7.05 -38.88 12.05
N ASP A 164 -7.03 -40.17 12.35
CA ASP A 164 -6.60 -41.25 11.44
C ASP A 164 -7.82 -41.86 10.76
N LEU A 165 -8.45 -41.13 9.84
CA LEU A 165 -9.43 -41.74 8.95
C LEU A 165 -8.68 -42.34 7.75
N ASP A 166 -8.82 -43.65 7.58
CA ASP A 166 -8.40 -44.35 6.37
C ASP A 166 -9.14 -43.74 5.16
N ASP A 167 -8.41 -42.95 4.38
CA ASP A 167 -8.78 -42.40 3.07
C ASP A 167 -10.22 -41.85 2.94
N GLU A 168 -10.45 -40.64 3.47
CA GLU A 168 -11.69 -39.85 3.24
C GLU A 168 -12.09 -39.70 1.77
N SER A 169 -11.18 -39.96 0.82
CA SER A 169 -11.52 -39.92 -0.61
C SER A 169 -12.50 -41.02 -1.01
N ALA A 170 -12.55 -42.13 -0.26
CA ALA A 170 -13.46 -43.26 -0.49
C ALA A 170 -14.87 -43.04 0.09
N PHE A 171 -15.08 -42.02 0.92
CA PHE A 171 -16.35 -41.77 1.59
C PHE A 171 -17.45 -41.38 0.60
N GLU A 172 -18.67 -41.84 0.88
CA GLU A 172 -19.88 -41.42 0.17
C GLU A 172 -20.50 -40.19 0.85
N TRP A 173 -20.26 -39.02 0.25
CA TRP A 173 -20.67 -37.76 0.86
C TRP A 173 -22.11 -37.39 0.59
N SER A 174 -22.82 -38.03 -0.35
CA SER A 174 -24.20 -37.67 -0.72
C SER A 174 -25.22 -37.71 0.44
N ALA A 175 -24.95 -38.50 1.48
CA ALA A 175 -25.79 -38.59 2.68
C ALA A 175 -25.50 -37.50 3.73
N THR A 176 -24.50 -36.64 3.51
CA THR A 176 -24.10 -35.61 4.47
C THR A 176 -25.25 -34.64 4.73
N ARG A 177 -25.49 -34.35 6.01
CA ARG A 177 -26.43 -33.34 6.47
C ARG A 177 -25.67 -32.10 6.89
N VAL A 178 -26.09 -30.96 6.36
CA VAL A 178 -25.57 -29.64 6.72
C VAL A 178 -26.57 -28.95 7.66
N GLN A 179 -26.11 -28.54 8.83
CA GLN A 179 -26.87 -27.71 9.75
C GLN A 179 -26.21 -26.34 9.87
N GLN A 180 -27.02 -25.28 9.77
CA GLN A 180 -26.62 -23.92 10.10
C GLN A 180 -26.98 -23.62 11.54
N GLU A 181 -26.19 -22.77 12.19
CA GLU A 181 -26.49 -22.26 13.54
C GLU A 181 -26.77 -23.39 14.54
N TRP A 182 -25.85 -24.33 14.68
CA TRP A 182 -26.00 -25.45 15.61
C TRP A 182 -25.96 -24.97 17.06
N TYR A 183 -27.14 -24.93 17.68
CA TYR A 183 -27.32 -24.55 19.07
C TYR A 183 -26.85 -25.65 20.03
N ASN A 184 -26.07 -25.26 21.03
CA ASN A 184 -25.53 -26.15 22.04
C ASN A 184 -25.50 -25.49 23.42
N VAL A 185 -25.39 -26.31 24.46
CA VAL A 185 -25.26 -25.84 25.84
C VAL A 185 -24.15 -26.62 26.53
N VAL A 186 -23.14 -25.92 27.04
CA VAL A 186 -22.04 -26.50 27.82
C VAL A 186 -21.86 -25.68 29.09
N ASP A 187 -21.84 -26.36 30.24
CA ASP A 187 -21.67 -25.72 31.55
C ASP A 187 -22.69 -24.58 31.82
N GLY A 188 -23.91 -24.71 31.28
CA GLY A 188 -24.97 -23.70 31.40
C GLY A 188 -24.84 -22.50 30.46
N HIS A 189 -23.85 -22.50 29.56
CA HIS A 189 -23.66 -21.46 28.55
C HIS A 189 -24.22 -21.89 27.20
N GLU A 190 -25.11 -21.09 26.64
CA GLU A 190 -25.61 -21.27 25.27
C GLU A 190 -24.50 -20.94 24.25
N GLY A 191 -24.46 -21.75 23.21
CA GLY A 191 -23.54 -21.64 22.10
C GLY A 191 -24.26 -21.83 20.77
N ARG A 192 -23.75 -21.20 19.71
CA ARG A 192 -24.27 -21.31 18.35
C ARG A 192 -23.10 -21.41 17.37
N LEU A 193 -22.75 -22.64 17.00
CA LEU A 193 -21.72 -22.91 15.99
C LEU A 193 -22.29 -22.59 14.59
N ASP A 194 -21.50 -21.95 13.73
CA ASP A 194 -22.01 -21.45 12.44
C ASP A 194 -22.49 -22.56 11.50
N ILE A 195 -21.69 -23.62 11.29
CA ILE A 195 -22.02 -24.73 10.40
C ILE A 195 -21.56 -26.06 11.02
N LEU A 196 -22.42 -27.08 10.91
CA LEU A 196 -22.12 -28.46 11.30
C LEU A 196 -22.45 -29.42 10.15
N LEU A 197 -21.45 -30.17 9.72
CA LEU A 197 -21.56 -31.25 8.72
C LEU A 197 -21.63 -32.58 9.46
N ILE A 198 -22.61 -33.42 9.15
CA ILE A 198 -22.82 -34.70 9.82
C ILE A 198 -23.00 -35.78 8.77
N ASN A 199 -22.10 -36.76 8.76
CA ASN A 199 -22.22 -37.97 7.95
C ASN A 199 -22.14 -39.20 8.87
N GLU A 200 -23.27 -39.60 9.43
CA GLU A 200 -23.35 -40.73 10.37
C GLU A 200 -22.98 -42.06 9.71
N ALA A 201 -23.24 -42.22 8.40
CA ALA A 201 -22.93 -43.43 7.66
C ALA A 201 -21.42 -43.67 7.57
N GLU A 202 -20.65 -42.58 7.41
CA GLU A 202 -19.18 -42.60 7.36
C GLU A 202 -18.54 -42.30 8.73
N GLY A 203 -19.32 -42.26 9.81
CA GLY A 203 -18.80 -42.00 11.15
C GLY A 203 -18.15 -40.63 11.33
N PHE A 204 -18.59 -39.59 10.59
CA PHE A 204 -17.89 -38.31 10.48
C PHE A 204 -18.74 -37.11 10.91
N VAL A 205 -18.11 -36.16 11.59
CA VAL A 205 -18.67 -34.84 11.89
C VAL A 205 -17.62 -33.75 11.64
N CYS A 206 -18.02 -32.63 11.03
CA CYS A 206 -17.15 -31.48 10.86
C CYS A 206 -17.84 -30.19 11.30
N ALA A 207 -17.22 -29.49 12.24
CA ALA A 207 -17.64 -28.20 12.73
C ALA A 207 -16.86 -27.09 12.01
N ILE A 208 -17.56 -26.06 11.56
CA ILE A 208 -16.95 -24.87 10.95
C ILE A 208 -17.45 -23.66 11.72
N GLU A 209 -16.52 -22.99 12.40
CA GLU A 209 -16.75 -21.66 12.97
C GLU A 209 -16.22 -20.62 11.99
N ASN A 210 -17.08 -19.69 11.57
CA ASN A 210 -16.80 -18.73 10.53
C ASN A 210 -16.65 -17.32 11.11
N LYS A 211 -15.49 -16.70 10.87
CA LYS A 211 -15.21 -15.31 11.22
C LYS A 211 -14.81 -14.56 9.97
N VAL A 212 -15.42 -13.42 9.69
CA VAL A 212 -15.13 -12.64 8.48
C VAL A 212 -14.55 -11.29 8.82
N PHE A 213 -15.08 -10.62 9.84
CA PHE A 213 -14.58 -9.30 10.26
C PHE A 213 -14.52 -9.11 11.78
N SER A 214 -14.91 -10.12 12.54
CA SER A 214 -14.77 -10.15 13.99
C SER A 214 -13.63 -11.09 14.41
N GLY A 215 -12.88 -10.71 15.44
CA GLY A 215 -11.89 -11.61 16.03
C GLY A 215 -12.56 -12.73 16.84
N GLU A 216 -11.80 -13.76 17.20
CA GLU A 216 -12.28 -14.75 18.17
C GLU A 216 -12.65 -14.05 19.49
N HIS A 217 -13.86 -14.28 19.96
CA HIS A 217 -14.34 -13.76 21.23
C HIS A 217 -14.70 -14.91 22.17
N SER A 218 -14.34 -14.78 23.45
CA SER A 218 -14.62 -15.75 24.52
C SER A 218 -13.93 -17.12 24.37
N GLU A 219 -14.21 -18.05 25.27
CA GLU A 219 -13.77 -19.46 25.19
C GLU A 219 -14.66 -20.30 24.23
N GLN A 220 -15.11 -19.71 23.12
CA GLN A 220 -16.15 -20.26 22.24
C GLN A 220 -15.73 -21.59 21.60
N LEU A 221 -14.52 -21.65 21.05
CA LEU A 221 -13.97 -22.84 20.40
C LEU A 221 -13.86 -24.04 21.38
N THR A 222 -13.44 -23.78 22.61
CA THR A 222 -13.39 -24.79 23.68
C THR A 222 -14.79 -25.34 23.99
N ARG A 223 -15.80 -24.47 24.10
CA ARG A 223 -17.19 -24.90 24.35
C ARG A 223 -17.71 -25.77 23.21
N TYR A 224 -17.48 -25.38 21.96
CA TYR A 224 -17.96 -26.14 20.79
C TYR A 224 -17.30 -27.51 20.70
N ARG A 225 -15.99 -27.59 20.90
CA ARG A 225 -15.29 -28.88 20.94
C ARG A 225 -15.86 -29.81 22.02
N ARG A 226 -16.13 -29.29 23.23
CA ARG A 226 -16.77 -30.07 24.32
C ARG A 226 -18.20 -30.48 23.98
N ALA A 227 -18.97 -29.58 23.39
CA ALA A 227 -20.35 -29.85 22.98
C ALA A 227 -20.40 -30.98 21.94
N LEU A 228 -19.49 -30.93 20.95
CA LEU A 228 -19.38 -31.95 19.91
C LEU A 228 -18.95 -33.30 20.47
N ALA A 229 -17.96 -33.33 21.37
CA ALA A 229 -17.54 -34.55 22.03
C ALA A 229 -18.65 -35.21 22.85
N GLY A 230 -19.56 -34.42 23.42
CA GLY A 230 -20.74 -34.93 24.13
C GLY A 230 -21.89 -35.35 23.20
N ALA A 231 -22.12 -34.62 22.11
CA ALA A 231 -23.24 -34.88 21.19
C ALA A 231 -22.94 -36.01 20.18
N TYR A 232 -21.68 -36.17 19.79
CA TYR A 232 -21.23 -37.13 18.78
C TYR A 232 -19.98 -37.90 19.25
N PRO A 233 -20.05 -38.62 20.39
CA PRO A 233 -18.88 -39.26 20.99
C PRO A 233 -18.25 -40.36 20.12
N ASP A 234 -19.06 -40.98 19.25
CA ASP A 234 -18.64 -42.09 18.39
C ASP A 234 -18.24 -41.63 16.97
N LEU A 235 -18.39 -40.34 16.66
CA LEU A 235 -18.03 -39.81 15.34
C LEU A 235 -16.64 -39.18 15.38
N HIS A 236 -15.90 -39.39 14.30
CA HIS A 236 -14.66 -38.68 14.05
C HIS A 236 -14.93 -37.19 13.79
N SER A 237 -14.35 -36.32 14.62
CA SER A 237 -14.61 -34.88 14.58
C SER A 237 -13.46 -34.08 13.96
N ARG A 238 -13.76 -33.31 12.91
CA ARG A 238 -12.90 -32.26 12.36
C ARG A 238 -13.42 -30.88 12.77
N HIS A 239 -12.58 -30.05 13.38
CA HIS A 239 -12.95 -28.66 13.70
C HIS A 239 -12.19 -27.69 12.81
N VAL A 240 -12.91 -26.80 12.12
CA VAL A 240 -12.36 -25.80 11.21
C VAL A 240 -12.67 -24.41 11.75
N PHE A 241 -11.64 -23.59 11.88
CA PHE A 241 -11.77 -22.17 12.16
C PHE A 241 -11.48 -21.40 10.87
N LEU A 242 -12.55 -20.91 10.24
CA LEU A 242 -12.49 -20.20 8.97
C LEU A 242 -12.38 -18.69 9.22
N SER A 243 -11.34 -18.06 8.68
CA SER A 243 -11.11 -16.61 8.78
C SER A 243 -10.51 -16.04 7.50
N PRO A 244 -10.50 -14.72 7.27
CA PRO A 244 -9.96 -14.15 6.04
C PRO A 244 -8.51 -14.59 5.74
N GLU A 245 -7.64 -14.48 6.73
CA GLU A 245 -6.21 -14.83 6.64
C GLU A 245 -5.89 -16.28 7.04
N GLY A 246 -6.85 -17.04 7.58
CA GLY A 246 -6.53 -18.34 8.22
C GLY A 246 -5.73 -18.14 9.51
N ILE A 247 -6.19 -17.25 10.39
CA ILE A 247 -5.53 -17.00 11.67
C ILE A 247 -5.68 -18.19 12.61
N LEU A 248 -4.68 -18.41 13.46
CA LEU A 248 -4.73 -19.42 14.50
C LEU A 248 -5.76 -19.05 15.59
N PRO A 249 -6.39 -20.05 16.22
CA PRO A 249 -7.13 -19.84 17.47
C PRO A 249 -6.34 -19.01 18.49
N LEU A 250 -7.06 -18.12 19.17
CA LEU A 250 -6.52 -17.21 20.18
C LEU A 250 -5.89 -17.97 21.34
N ARG A 251 -6.55 -19.05 21.79
CA ARG A 251 -6.04 -19.96 22.82
C ARG A 251 -5.09 -20.98 22.22
N GLU A 252 -3.88 -21.04 22.77
CA GLU A 252 -2.85 -21.98 22.33
C GLU A 252 -3.31 -23.43 22.45
N GLU A 253 -4.07 -23.75 23.51
CA GLU A 253 -4.59 -25.10 23.74
C GLU A 253 -5.56 -25.57 22.64
N GLU A 254 -6.26 -24.64 21.97
CA GLU A 254 -7.23 -24.96 20.92
C GLU A 254 -6.56 -25.10 19.53
N ARG A 255 -5.33 -24.62 19.37
CA ARG A 255 -4.61 -24.69 18.08
C ARG A 255 -4.32 -26.12 17.63
N GLN A 256 -4.26 -27.08 18.56
CA GLN A 256 -4.08 -28.49 18.23
C GLN A 256 -5.38 -29.17 17.76
N TYR A 257 -6.53 -28.52 17.92
CA TYR A 257 -7.85 -29.10 17.63
C TYR A 257 -8.61 -28.41 16.49
N TRP A 258 -8.32 -27.13 16.23
CA TRP A 258 -9.00 -26.31 15.23
C TRP A 258 -8.08 -25.96 14.07
N VAL A 259 -8.47 -26.36 12.87
CA VAL A 259 -7.73 -26.12 11.63
C VAL A 259 -7.95 -24.68 11.16
N PRO A 260 -6.89 -23.87 11.00
CA PRO A 260 -7.00 -22.45 10.62
C PRO A 260 -7.13 -22.30 9.09
N VAL A 261 -8.35 -22.37 8.56
CA VAL A 261 -8.60 -22.26 7.10
C VAL A 261 -8.80 -20.80 6.71
N SER A 262 -8.26 -20.40 5.56
CA SER A 262 -8.41 -19.05 5.02
C SER A 262 -9.55 -18.95 4.01
N TYR A 263 -10.15 -17.76 3.84
CA TYR A 263 -11.12 -17.52 2.76
C TYR A 263 -10.51 -17.60 1.35
N ALA A 264 -9.17 -17.59 1.21
CA ALA A 264 -8.53 -17.85 -0.08
C ALA A 264 -8.84 -19.29 -0.57
N THR A 265 -8.89 -20.26 0.35
CA THR A 265 -9.32 -21.63 0.05
C THR A 265 -10.77 -21.66 -0.45
N VAL A 266 -11.67 -20.94 0.22
CA VAL A 266 -13.08 -20.83 -0.19
C VAL A 266 -13.20 -20.19 -1.58
N LEU A 267 -12.50 -19.09 -1.82
CA LEU A 267 -12.51 -18.40 -3.12
C LEU A 267 -12.05 -19.35 -4.24
N GLN A 268 -10.94 -20.06 -4.04
CA GLN A 268 -10.43 -21.02 -5.00
C GLN A 268 -11.45 -22.13 -5.29
N LEU A 269 -12.12 -22.68 -4.26
CA LEU A 269 -13.13 -23.71 -4.43
C LEU A 269 -14.39 -23.21 -5.15
N VAL A 270 -14.79 -21.95 -4.92
CA VAL A 270 -15.88 -21.31 -5.67
C VAL A 270 -15.50 -21.20 -7.16
N GLU A 271 -14.30 -20.71 -7.47
CA GLU A 271 -13.79 -20.59 -8.85
C GLU A 271 -13.67 -21.95 -9.55
N GLN A 272 -13.20 -22.97 -8.83
CA GLN A 272 -13.15 -24.34 -9.32
C GLN A 272 -14.56 -24.90 -9.56
N THR A 273 -15.52 -24.61 -8.69
CA THR A 273 -16.92 -25.07 -8.86
C THR A 273 -17.58 -24.45 -10.09
N ILE A 274 -17.20 -23.22 -10.45
CA ILE A 274 -17.66 -22.55 -11.68
C ILE A 274 -17.08 -23.21 -12.94
N THR A 275 -15.81 -23.61 -12.90
CA THR A 275 -15.03 -24.00 -14.09
C THR A 275 -14.87 -25.51 -14.29
N GLN A 276 -15.03 -26.32 -13.24
CA GLN A 276 -14.73 -27.76 -13.24
C GLN A 276 -15.97 -28.61 -12.94
N GLY A 277 -16.07 -29.76 -13.63
CA GLY A 277 -17.09 -30.79 -13.42
C GLY A 277 -17.57 -31.44 -14.72
N ASP A 278 -18.01 -32.69 -14.64
CA ASP A 278 -18.57 -33.43 -15.80
C ASP A 278 -19.93 -32.86 -16.23
N GLU A 279 -20.70 -32.35 -15.26
CA GLU A 279 -21.96 -31.66 -15.50
C GLU A 279 -21.82 -30.16 -15.18
N PRO A 280 -22.20 -29.28 -16.12
CA PRO A 280 -22.18 -27.84 -15.89
C PRO A 280 -23.26 -27.44 -14.88
N ILE A 281 -22.88 -26.60 -13.91
CA ILE A 281 -23.85 -25.92 -13.04
C ILE A 281 -24.75 -25.00 -13.88
N ARG A 282 -25.98 -24.77 -13.40
CA ARG A 282 -26.95 -23.87 -14.05
C ARG A 282 -26.41 -22.44 -14.15
N ASP A 283 -26.82 -21.71 -15.18
CA ASP A 283 -26.32 -20.34 -15.45
C ASP A 283 -26.67 -19.32 -14.35
N ASP A 284 -27.82 -19.49 -13.69
CA ASP A 284 -28.23 -18.66 -12.55
C ASP A 284 -27.33 -18.88 -11.34
N VAL A 285 -27.01 -20.13 -11.03
CA VAL A 285 -26.03 -20.51 -10.00
C VAL A 285 -24.64 -19.98 -10.38
N ARG A 286 -24.20 -20.17 -11.62
CA ARG A 286 -22.91 -19.68 -12.12
C ARG A 286 -22.79 -18.17 -11.93
N SER A 287 -23.82 -17.43 -12.32
CA SER A 287 -23.87 -15.97 -12.19
C SER A 287 -23.79 -15.53 -10.72
N PHE A 288 -24.48 -16.22 -9.83
CA PHE A 288 -24.38 -15.97 -8.39
C PHE A 288 -22.96 -16.26 -7.85
N LEU A 289 -22.33 -17.37 -8.26
CA LEU A 289 -20.98 -17.71 -7.81
C LEU A 289 -19.90 -16.76 -8.35
N LEU A 290 -20.06 -16.25 -9.57
CA LEU A 290 -19.20 -15.18 -10.11
C LEU A 290 -19.34 -13.89 -9.27
N GLN A 291 -20.57 -13.50 -8.92
CA GLN A 291 -20.76 -12.36 -8.02
C GLN A 291 -20.16 -12.61 -6.63
N TYR A 292 -20.33 -13.82 -6.10
CA TYR A 292 -19.79 -14.18 -4.79
C TYR A 292 -18.26 -14.21 -4.78
N SER A 293 -17.60 -14.75 -5.81
CA SER A 293 -16.14 -14.72 -5.92
C SER A 293 -15.63 -13.28 -5.98
N THR A 294 -16.34 -12.39 -6.68
CA THR A 294 -16.04 -10.95 -6.69
C THR A 294 -16.20 -10.30 -5.31
N THR A 295 -17.26 -10.62 -4.55
CA THR A 295 -17.38 -10.18 -3.15
C THR A 295 -16.19 -10.65 -2.32
N LEU A 296 -15.85 -11.95 -2.41
CA LEU A 296 -14.75 -12.54 -1.65
C LEU A 296 -13.42 -11.86 -1.97
N ARG A 297 -13.07 -11.70 -3.25
CA ARG A 297 -11.83 -11.03 -3.69
C ARG A 297 -11.71 -9.60 -3.19
N ARG A 298 -12.82 -8.84 -3.21
CA ARG A 298 -12.80 -7.40 -2.91
C ARG A 298 -12.91 -7.08 -1.43
N ARG A 299 -13.59 -7.93 -0.65
CA ARG A 299 -14.01 -7.59 0.71
C ARG A 299 -13.42 -8.50 1.76
N VAL A 300 -13.28 -9.79 1.45
CA VAL A 300 -12.94 -10.80 2.46
C VAL A 300 -11.49 -11.24 2.33
N VAL A 301 -11.06 -11.73 1.16
CA VAL A 301 -9.71 -12.22 0.96
C VAL A 301 -8.72 -11.04 1.01
N PRO A 302 -7.69 -11.09 1.87
CA PRO A 302 -6.69 -10.02 1.95
C PRO A 302 -6.02 -9.77 0.59
N ASP A 303 -5.75 -8.50 0.29
CA ASP A 303 -5.09 -8.06 -0.96
C ASP A 303 -3.79 -8.81 -1.29
N THR A 304 -3.14 -9.42 -0.31
CA THR A 304 -1.92 -10.22 -0.48
C THR A 304 -2.12 -11.53 -1.26
N THR A 305 -3.37 -12.01 -1.40
CA THR A 305 -3.70 -13.35 -1.92
C THR A 305 -4.51 -13.30 -3.22
N SER A 306 -4.74 -12.13 -3.81
CA SER A 306 -5.44 -12.02 -5.09
C SER A 306 -4.62 -12.61 -6.24
N ASN A 307 -5.28 -13.25 -7.21
CA ASN A 307 -4.65 -13.76 -8.43
C ASN A 307 -3.85 -12.66 -9.15
N ALA A 308 -4.34 -11.42 -9.13
CA ALA A 308 -3.65 -10.25 -9.68
C ALA A 308 -2.30 -10.01 -8.99
N ARG A 309 -2.23 -10.11 -7.66
CA ARG A 309 -0.96 -9.88 -6.93
C ARG A 309 0.02 -11.03 -7.09
N ALA A 310 -0.47 -12.28 -7.08
CA ALA A 310 0.36 -13.44 -7.36
C ALA A 310 0.97 -13.35 -8.77
N LEU A 311 0.17 -12.96 -9.76
CA LEU A 311 0.61 -12.74 -11.13
C LEU A 311 1.57 -11.54 -11.26
N ALA A 312 1.28 -10.41 -10.62
CA ALA A 312 2.19 -9.27 -10.57
C ALA A 312 3.55 -9.63 -9.94
N ARG A 313 3.55 -10.47 -8.89
CA ARG A 313 4.78 -10.96 -8.27
C ARG A 313 5.56 -11.87 -9.22
N LYS A 314 4.87 -12.77 -9.93
CA LYS A 314 5.49 -13.63 -10.96
C LYS A 314 6.15 -12.77 -12.04
N ILE A 315 5.40 -11.83 -12.62
CA ILE A 315 5.91 -10.88 -13.63
C ILE A 315 7.13 -10.13 -13.11
N TYR A 316 7.10 -9.61 -11.88
CA TYR A 316 8.24 -8.91 -11.31
C TYR A 316 9.45 -9.83 -11.12
N MET A 317 9.28 -11.04 -10.60
CA MET A 317 10.40 -11.97 -10.39
C MET A 317 11.04 -12.42 -11.70
N GLU A 318 10.23 -12.68 -12.73
CA GLU A 318 10.72 -13.10 -14.05
C GLU A 318 11.39 -11.96 -14.84
N ASN A 319 11.06 -10.71 -14.52
CA ASN A 319 11.51 -9.53 -15.27
C ASN A 319 12.22 -8.48 -14.39
N ARG A 320 12.78 -8.94 -13.26
CA ARG A 320 13.33 -8.05 -12.22
C ARG A 320 14.34 -7.05 -12.75
N GLY A 321 15.32 -7.50 -13.56
CA GLY A 321 16.35 -6.62 -14.11
C GLY A 321 15.78 -5.49 -14.97
N THR A 322 14.82 -5.81 -15.85
CA THR A 322 14.13 -4.83 -16.69
C THR A 322 13.32 -3.83 -15.86
N ILE A 323 12.53 -4.33 -14.91
CA ILE A 323 11.66 -3.47 -14.10
C ILE A 323 12.49 -2.59 -13.15
N ASP A 324 13.54 -3.14 -12.55
CA ASP A 324 14.46 -2.38 -11.68
C ASP A 324 15.19 -1.30 -12.50
N PHE A 325 15.58 -1.58 -13.75
CA PHE A 325 16.16 -0.58 -14.66
C PHE A 325 15.17 0.54 -15.00
N VAL A 326 13.93 0.20 -15.38
CA VAL A 326 12.88 1.21 -15.64
C VAL A 326 12.62 2.06 -14.39
N ASN A 327 12.51 1.44 -13.22
CA ASN A 327 12.28 2.14 -11.95
C ASN A 327 13.45 3.05 -11.57
N ALA A 328 14.69 2.64 -11.83
CA ALA A 328 15.87 3.44 -11.56
C ALA A 328 15.97 4.68 -12.46
N ASN A 329 15.41 4.60 -13.67
CA ASN A 329 15.40 5.69 -14.66
C ASN A 329 14.05 6.44 -14.72
N ARG A 330 13.18 6.27 -13.72
CA ARG A 330 11.93 7.05 -13.66
C ARG A 330 12.27 8.56 -13.53
N PRO A 331 11.56 9.45 -14.23
CA PRO A 331 11.78 10.88 -14.12
C PRO A 331 11.68 11.36 -12.67
N ASN A 332 12.63 12.20 -12.26
CA ASN A 332 12.57 12.92 -11.01
C ASN A 332 12.14 14.36 -11.29
N TYR A 333 10.86 14.52 -11.66
CA TYR A 333 10.25 15.79 -12.05
C TYR A 333 10.62 16.95 -11.12
N LYS A 334 10.75 16.68 -9.83
CA LYS A 334 11.12 17.67 -8.83
C LYS A 334 12.58 18.11 -8.95
N GLU A 335 13.54 17.20 -8.89
CA GLU A 335 14.96 17.60 -8.94
C GLU A 335 15.35 18.14 -10.32
N GLU A 336 14.77 17.57 -11.38
CA GLU A 336 14.95 18.04 -12.75
C GLU A 336 14.31 19.42 -12.96
N GLY A 337 13.07 19.62 -12.50
CA GLY A 337 12.39 20.91 -12.55
C GLY A 337 13.13 21.98 -11.75
N LYS A 338 13.66 21.62 -10.57
CA LYS A 338 14.51 22.50 -9.76
C LYS A 338 15.79 22.89 -10.50
N ALA A 339 16.43 21.97 -11.21
CA ALA A 339 17.59 22.28 -12.03
C ALA A 339 17.26 23.28 -13.15
N ILE A 340 16.09 23.14 -13.80
CA ILE A 340 15.63 24.07 -14.84
C ILE A 340 15.40 25.48 -14.27
N VAL A 341 14.67 25.62 -13.17
CA VAL A 341 14.41 26.95 -12.59
C VAL A 341 15.68 27.59 -12.03
N LYS A 342 16.64 26.82 -11.49
CA LYS A 342 17.95 27.33 -11.09
C LYS A 342 18.74 27.88 -12.27
N ALA A 343 18.74 27.15 -13.39
CA ALA A 343 19.34 27.64 -14.63
C ALA A 343 18.65 28.92 -15.11
N ALA A 344 17.30 28.97 -15.07
CA ALA A 344 16.52 30.14 -15.44
C ALA A 344 16.84 31.37 -14.56
N ILE A 345 16.94 31.19 -13.24
CA ILE A 345 17.35 32.26 -12.32
C ILE A 345 18.72 32.82 -12.70
N GLY A 346 19.66 31.95 -13.06
CA GLY A 346 21.02 32.34 -13.49
C GLY A 346 21.08 33.11 -14.80
N LEU A 347 20.00 33.15 -15.60
CA LEU A 347 19.91 33.97 -16.82
C LEU A 347 19.55 35.44 -16.54
N HIS A 348 19.21 35.78 -15.30
CA HIS A 348 18.78 37.13 -14.92
C HIS A 348 19.81 37.80 -14.00
N ASP A 349 20.57 38.77 -14.52
CA ASP A 349 21.68 39.44 -13.82
C ASP A 349 21.32 40.11 -12.48
N ARG A 350 20.03 40.43 -12.27
CA ARG A 350 19.53 41.04 -11.04
C ARG A 350 19.02 40.03 -10.03
N TRP A 351 19.01 38.74 -10.36
CA TRP A 351 18.58 37.70 -9.45
C TRP A 351 19.77 36.92 -8.92
N VAL A 352 19.67 36.54 -7.65
CA VAL A 352 20.65 35.68 -6.99
C VAL A 352 19.90 34.52 -6.39
N LEU A 353 20.35 33.30 -6.71
CA LEU A 353 19.93 32.09 -6.02
C LEU A 353 20.27 32.24 -4.53
N ASP A 354 19.26 32.17 -3.67
CA ASP A 354 19.40 32.47 -2.25
C ASP A 354 19.70 31.18 -1.47
N TRP A 355 18.74 30.25 -1.43
CA TRP A 355 18.95 28.89 -0.92
C TRP A 355 17.96 27.91 -1.54
N GLU A 356 18.20 26.63 -1.28
CA GLU A 356 17.35 25.53 -1.73
C GLU A 356 16.96 24.66 -0.53
N GLU A 357 15.70 24.23 -0.52
CA GLU A 357 15.20 23.19 0.38
C GLU A 357 14.70 21.99 -0.44
N ARG A 358 14.23 20.95 0.26
CA ARG A 358 13.77 19.69 -0.33
C ARG A 358 12.78 19.87 -1.50
N GLU A 359 11.92 20.89 -1.41
CA GLU A 359 10.84 21.14 -2.36
C GLU A 359 10.82 22.59 -2.87
N LEU A 360 11.80 23.40 -2.49
CA LEU A 360 11.78 24.86 -2.72
C LEU A 360 13.12 25.35 -3.28
N VAL A 361 13.06 26.26 -4.25
CA VAL A 361 14.23 26.99 -4.77
C VAL A 361 13.97 28.47 -4.61
N PHE A 362 14.71 29.14 -3.73
CA PHE A 362 14.53 30.55 -3.43
C PHE A 362 15.53 31.42 -4.17
N PHE A 363 15.09 32.60 -4.58
CA PHE A 363 15.94 33.65 -5.12
C PHE A 363 15.53 35.02 -4.58
N ARG A 364 16.45 35.97 -4.72
CA ARG A 364 16.25 37.37 -4.31
C ARG A 364 16.78 38.33 -5.37
N SER A 365 16.33 39.59 -5.29
CA SER A 365 16.89 40.67 -6.11
C SER A 365 18.22 41.16 -5.54
N THR A 366 19.16 41.54 -6.41
CA THR A 366 20.34 42.34 -6.00
C THR A 366 19.96 43.77 -5.61
N ASP A 367 18.80 44.28 -6.07
CA ASP A 367 18.26 45.59 -5.66
C ASP A 367 18.02 45.68 -4.14
N TRP A 368 17.97 44.53 -3.47
CA TRP A 368 17.70 44.43 -2.03
C TRP A 368 18.97 44.52 -1.18
N ASP A 369 20.16 44.38 -1.78
CA ASP A 369 21.43 44.34 -1.05
C ASP A 369 21.75 45.59 -0.21
N PRO A 370 21.38 46.83 -0.63
CA PRO A 370 21.54 48.02 0.21
C PRO A 370 20.68 48.01 1.48
N PHE A 371 19.58 47.26 1.50
CA PHE A 371 18.60 47.28 2.59
C PHE A 371 18.91 46.19 3.61
N LYS A 372 19.77 46.49 4.58
CA LYS A 372 20.13 45.56 5.66
C LYS A 372 18.93 44.97 6.40
N VAL A 373 17.82 45.71 6.50
CA VAL A 373 16.59 45.23 7.14
C VAL A 373 15.98 44.01 6.43
N LEU A 374 16.19 43.86 5.12
CA LEU A 374 15.78 42.65 4.40
C LEU A 374 16.65 41.43 4.74
N LYS A 375 17.77 41.61 5.44
CA LYS A 375 18.66 40.53 5.94
C LYS A 375 18.46 40.22 7.43
N THR A 376 17.30 40.58 7.98
CA THR A 376 16.94 40.38 9.40
C THR A 376 15.90 39.29 9.64
N GLY A 377 15.59 38.50 8.61
CA GLY A 377 14.67 37.38 8.69
C GLY A 377 15.08 36.39 9.79
N THR A 378 14.12 35.93 10.59
CA THR A 378 14.36 34.96 11.67
C THR A 378 13.52 33.70 11.47
N GLY A 379 14.13 32.52 11.61
CA GLY A 379 13.46 31.21 11.54
C GLY A 379 13.56 30.47 10.18
N TRP A 380 13.33 29.15 10.23
CA TRP A 380 13.25 28.15 9.14
C TRP A 380 14.27 28.28 7.99
N GLY A 381 15.31 27.43 7.96
CA GLY A 381 16.08 27.12 6.73
C GLY A 381 16.74 28.29 5.98
N ASN A 382 16.59 29.50 6.48
CA ASN A 382 16.76 30.77 5.78
C ASN A 382 18.02 31.49 6.31
N PRO A 383 18.93 31.95 5.45
CA PRO A 383 20.15 32.67 5.85
C PRO A 383 19.89 34.13 6.29
N GLY A 384 18.64 34.56 6.44
CA GLY A 384 18.28 35.86 7.02
C GLY A 384 17.38 36.74 6.14
N SER A 385 16.81 36.25 5.04
CA SER A 385 15.96 37.04 4.14
C SER A 385 14.56 37.27 4.72
N LEU A 386 14.15 38.53 4.87
CA LEU A 386 12.84 38.92 5.39
C LEU A 386 11.73 38.69 4.35
N ILE A 387 12.02 38.91 3.07
CA ILE A 387 11.12 38.66 1.94
C ILE A 387 11.82 37.78 0.91
N THR A 388 11.10 36.82 0.33
CA THR A 388 11.66 35.92 -0.67
C THR A 388 10.70 35.62 -1.81
N PHE A 389 11.28 35.34 -2.98
CA PHE A 389 10.62 34.62 -4.06
C PHE A 389 11.13 33.19 -4.08
N GLY A 390 10.25 32.22 -4.32
CA GLY A 390 10.67 30.83 -4.44
C GLY A 390 9.77 30.01 -5.34
N PHE A 391 10.36 29.04 -6.03
CA PHE A 391 9.64 28.02 -6.78
C PHE A 391 9.33 26.86 -5.84
N ASP A 392 8.05 26.50 -5.72
CA ASP A 392 7.52 25.48 -4.81
C ASP A 392 7.02 24.28 -5.60
N PHE A 393 7.67 23.13 -5.38
CA PHE A 393 7.41 21.84 -6.03
C PHE A 393 6.62 20.88 -5.11
N ARG A 394 5.97 21.38 -4.05
CA ARG A 394 5.10 20.55 -3.19
C ARG A 394 3.75 20.21 -3.81
N PRO A 395 3.07 21.14 -4.51
CA PRO A 395 1.80 20.79 -5.16
C PRO A 395 2.03 19.96 -6.41
N ASP A 396 0.93 19.48 -6.97
CA ASP A 396 0.92 18.67 -8.20
C ASP A 396 1.71 19.34 -9.34
N HIS A 397 1.67 20.67 -9.41
CA HIS A 397 2.46 21.48 -10.34
C HIS A 397 3.31 22.55 -9.64
N PRO A 398 4.54 22.82 -10.12
CA PRO A 398 5.38 23.90 -9.64
C PRO A 398 4.70 25.26 -9.81
N HIS A 399 4.91 26.12 -8.84
CA HIS A 399 4.44 27.50 -8.85
C HIS A 399 5.43 28.42 -8.15
N LEU A 400 5.38 29.70 -8.45
CA LEU A 400 6.17 30.72 -7.76
C LEU A 400 5.38 31.25 -6.56
N ILE A 401 6.06 31.42 -5.43
CA ILE A 401 5.55 32.07 -4.23
C ILE A 401 6.36 33.32 -3.90
N CYS A 402 5.67 34.34 -3.37
CA CYS A 402 6.31 35.46 -2.68
C CYS A 402 5.91 35.41 -1.21
N THR A 403 6.89 35.43 -0.30
CA THR A 403 6.65 35.22 1.13
C THR A 403 7.37 36.27 1.98
N LEU A 404 6.68 36.80 2.98
CA LEU A 404 7.24 37.67 4.02
C LEU A 404 7.41 36.86 5.31
N GLY A 405 8.66 36.58 5.68
CA GLY A 405 9.03 35.84 6.89
C GLY A 405 8.95 36.68 8.16
N PRO A 406 9.19 36.08 9.34
CA PRO A 406 9.41 36.83 10.59
C PRO A 406 10.72 37.62 10.51
N GLY A 407 10.86 38.71 11.25
CA GLY A 407 12.09 39.52 11.28
C GLY A 407 12.29 40.24 12.60
N THR A 408 13.47 40.83 12.80
CA THR A 408 13.77 41.57 14.05
C THR A 408 13.07 42.93 14.13
N ASP A 409 12.57 43.46 13.01
CA ASP A 409 11.88 44.74 12.91
C ASP A 409 10.43 44.57 12.40
N GLU A 410 9.49 44.47 13.35
CA GLU A 410 8.06 44.33 13.05
C GLU A 410 7.44 45.60 12.44
N ALA A 411 8.03 46.78 12.65
CA ALA A 411 7.51 48.02 12.06
C ALA A 411 7.76 48.02 10.54
N VAL A 412 8.96 47.63 10.12
CA VAL A 412 9.30 47.49 8.69
C VAL A 412 8.49 46.37 8.06
N ARG A 413 8.34 45.24 8.74
CA ARG A 413 7.54 44.11 8.27
C ARG A 413 6.07 44.51 8.03
N ARG A 414 5.49 45.28 8.96
CA ARG A 414 4.14 45.83 8.81
C ARG A 414 4.04 46.82 7.67
N LYS A 415 5.01 47.73 7.51
CA LYS A 415 5.03 48.69 6.40
C LYS A 415 5.03 47.98 5.03
N ILE A 416 5.94 47.02 4.83
CA ILE A 416 6.01 46.21 3.60
C ILE A 416 4.68 45.52 3.33
N HIS A 417 4.10 44.89 4.37
CA HIS A 417 2.82 44.20 4.25
C HIS A 417 1.68 45.16 3.87
N GLU A 418 1.57 46.33 4.51
CA GLU A 418 0.55 47.33 4.21
C GLU A 418 0.68 47.90 2.79
N ASP A 419 1.91 48.20 2.36
CA ASP A 419 2.19 48.74 1.03
C ASP A 419 1.85 47.71 -0.06
N ILE A 420 2.21 46.43 0.15
CA ILE A 420 1.83 45.32 -0.74
C ILE A 420 0.32 45.07 -0.70
N SER A 421 -0.33 45.21 0.46
CA SER A 421 -1.77 45.01 0.62
C SER A 421 -2.61 45.95 -0.25
N ARG A 422 -2.07 47.14 -0.57
CA ARG A 422 -2.71 48.11 -1.46
C ARG A 422 -2.57 47.75 -2.95
N GLN A 423 -1.76 46.74 -3.29
CA GLN A 423 -1.43 46.34 -4.66
C GLN A 423 -2.13 45.03 -5.06
N GLY A 424 -3.43 44.91 -4.78
CA GLY A 424 -4.20 43.66 -4.99
C GLY A 424 -4.27 43.16 -6.44
N GLY A 425 -4.03 44.02 -7.44
CA GLY A 425 -3.92 43.62 -8.85
C GLY A 425 -2.58 42.97 -9.22
N LEU A 426 -1.56 43.15 -8.38
CA LEU A 426 -0.20 42.69 -8.63
C LEU A 426 0.15 41.47 -7.76
N PHE A 427 -0.26 41.50 -6.49
CA PHE A 427 -0.08 40.41 -5.53
C PHE A 427 -1.43 39.72 -5.25
N SER A 428 -1.55 38.46 -5.66
CA SER A 428 -2.81 37.67 -5.53
C SER A 428 -3.28 37.48 -4.09
N HIS A 429 -2.37 37.65 -3.12
CA HIS A 429 -2.65 37.47 -1.70
C HIS A 429 -2.42 38.74 -0.86
N ALA A 430 -2.46 39.90 -1.51
CA ALA A 430 -2.31 41.21 -0.87
C ALA A 430 -3.22 41.40 0.36
N GLY A 431 -4.46 40.88 0.34
CA GLY A 431 -5.42 41.06 1.44
C GLY A 431 -5.28 40.10 2.64
N LYS A 432 -4.27 39.22 2.67
CA LYS A 432 -4.09 38.27 3.79
C LYS A 432 -3.52 38.98 5.01
N GLU A 433 -4.02 38.65 6.20
CA GLU A 433 -3.52 39.17 7.47
C GLU A 433 -2.04 38.81 7.71
N LEU A 434 -1.27 39.77 8.24
CA LEU A 434 0.13 39.58 8.63
C LEU A 434 0.22 38.63 9.84
N ARG A 435 0.81 37.46 9.62
CA ARG A 435 0.97 36.42 10.66
C ARG A 435 2.26 36.63 11.45
N SER A 436 2.37 36.10 12.67
CA SER A 436 3.62 36.09 13.44
C SER A 436 4.70 35.17 12.84
N SER A 437 4.29 34.17 12.08
CA SER A 437 5.16 33.29 11.28
C SER A 437 5.47 33.92 9.92
N TYR A 438 5.47 33.14 8.84
CA TYR A 438 5.48 33.69 7.49
C TYR A 438 4.08 34.10 7.02
N THR A 439 4.01 35.05 6.10
CA THR A 439 2.81 35.49 5.38
C THR A 439 3.05 35.34 3.89
N ARG A 440 2.19 34.58 3.21
CA ARG A 440 2.26 34.41 1.76
C ARG A 440 1.60 35.60 1.07
N LEU A 441 2.38 36.33 0.28
CA LEU A 441 2.01 37.57 -0.38
C LEU A 441 1.56 37.36 -1.83
N ASP A 442 2.10 36.33 -2.50
CA ASP A 442 1.68 35.98 -3.86
C ASP A 442 1.89 34.50 -4.16
N VAL A 443 1.11 34.02 -5.13
CA VAL A 443 1.23 32.71 -5.79
C VAL A 443 1.03 32.94 -7.28
N LYS A 444 1.97 32.52 -8.13
CA LYS A 444 1.85 32.56 -9.59
C LYS A 444 2.08 31.16 -10.16
N GLY A 445 1.19 30.72 -11.03
CA GLY A 445 1.23 29.40 -11.62
C GLY A 445 -0.18 28.82 -11.83
N PRO A 446 -0.29 27.51 -12.13
CA PRO A 446 0.81 26.55 -12.23
C PRO A 446 1.74 26.83 -13.42
N ILE A 447 2.99 26.37 -13.34
CA ILE A 447 4.00 26.55 -14.40
C ILE A 447 3.89 25.43 -15.45
N THR A 448 3.54 24.22 -15.00
CA THR A 448 3.28 23.04 -15.86
C THR A 448 1.84 22.55 -15.70
N GLU A 449 1.43 21.62 -16.56
CA GLU A 449 0.15 20.92 -16.56
C GLU A 449 0.35 19.40 -16.65
N ASP A 450 -0.70 18.60 -16.41
CA ASP A 450 -0.61 17.14 -16.37
C ASP A 450 0.08 16.54 -17.61
N ALA A 451 -0.24 17.05 -18.81
CA ALA A 451 0.33 16.58 -20.07
C ALA A 451 1.86 16.77 -20.18
N ASP A 452 2.45 17.70 -19.42
CA ASP A 452 3.90 17.91 -19.39
C ASP A 452 4.63 16.74 -18.70
N TYR A 453 3.99 16.05 -17.76
CA TYR A 453 4.61 14.95 -17.01
C TYR A 453 4.70 13.67 -17.85
N ASP A 454 3.72 13.45 -18.73
CA ASP A 454 3.74 12.35 -19.69
C ASP A 454 4.80 12.55 -20.79
N ASN A 455 5.24 13.80 -21.01
CA ASN A 455 6.19 14.19 -22.06
C ASN A 455 7.41 14.93 -21.48
N TRP A 456 7.82 14.58 -20.26
CA TRP A 456 8.80 15.36 -19.50
C TRP A 456 10.16 15.53 -20.20
N ASP A 457 10.58 14.51 -20.95
CA ASP A 457 11.83 14.54 -21.74
C ASP A 457 11.71 15.33 -23.05
N ASP A 458 10.51 15.80 -23.42
CA ASP A 458 10.32 16.68 -24.56
C ASP A 458 10.97 18.05 -24.28
N PRO A 459 11.90 18.53 -25.13
CA PRO A 459 12.49 19.85 -25.00
C PRO A 459 11.48 21.00 -24.86
N ALA A 460 10.25 20.83 -25.35
CA ALA A 460 9.15 21.79 -25.20
C ALA A 460 8.74 22.00 -23.74
N VAL A 461 8.74 20.96 -22.89
CA VAL A 461 8.41 21.10 -21.45
C VAL A 461 9.46 21.96 -20.76
N ARG A 462 10.74 21.71 -21.05
CA ARG A 462 11.84 22.54 -20.55
C ARG A 462 11.72 23.98 -21.04
N ALA A 463 11.42 24.19 -22.32
CA ALA A 463 11.23 25.52 -22.89
C ALA A 463 10.07 26.26 -22.20
N LYS A 464 8.94 25.59 -21.97
CA LYS A 464 7.77 26.15 -21.26
C LYS A 464 8.13 26.69 -19.87
N ILE A 465 8.89 25.94 -19.08
CA ILE A 465 9.34 26.40 -17.75
C ILE A 465 10.26 27.63 -17.89
N LEU A 466 11.22 27.60 -18.82
CA LEU A 466 12.14 28.72 -19.06
C LEU A 466 11.39 29.98 -19.50
N ASP A 467 10.48 29.84 -20.46
CA ASP A 467 9.67 30.93 -21.01
C ASP A 467 8.75 31.54 -19.94
N TRP A 468 8.17 30.70 -19.07
CA TRP A 468 7.36 31.18 -17.95
C TRP A 468 8.20 32.04 -16.99
N VAL A 469 9.41 31.58 -16.65
CA VAL A 469 10.31 32.34 -15.76
C VAL A 469 10.75 33.65 -16.42
N ALA A 470 11.04 33.62 -17.72
CA ALA A 470 11.41 34.81 -18.50
C ALA A 470 10.26 35.83 -18.56
N ASP A 471 9.03 35.38 -18.85
CA ASP A 471 7.83 36.24 -18.83
C ASP A 471 7.60 36.86 -17.46
N PHE A 472 7.72 36.07 -16.38
CA PHE A 472 7.61 36.60 -15.03
C PHE A 472 8.69 37.65 -14.75
N ALA A 473 9.95 37.39 -15.14
CA ALA A 473 11.07 38.29 -14.94
C ALA A 473 10.93 39.61 -15.70
N GLU A 474 10.38 39.58 -16.91
CA GLU A 474 10.19 40.76 -17.76
C GLU A 474 8.94 41.55 -17.37
N ASN A 475 7.81 40.86 -17.18
CA ASN A 475 6.49 41.50 -17.15
C ASN A 475 5.92 41.69 -15.75
N LYS A 476 6.30 40.88 -14.76
CA LYS A 476 5.68 40.90 -13.41
C LYS A 476 6.66 41.32 -12.32
N PHE A 477 7.83 40.71 -12.28
CA PHE A 477 8.84 40.93 -11.26
C PHE A 477 9.24 42.41 -11.10
N PRO A 478 9.47 43.21 -12.16
CA PRO A 478 9.92 44.59 -11.99
C PRO A 478 8.91 45.45 -11.23
N GLN A 479 7.61 45.25 -11.50
CA GLN A 479 6.53 45.94 -10.81
C GLN A 479 6.47 45.54 -9.33
N MET A 480 6.54 44.23 -9.05
CA MET A 480 6.53 43.70 -7.67
C MET A 480 7.74 44.20 -6.87
N ASN A 481 8.91 44.17 -7.50
CA ASN A 481 10.16 44.62 -6.92
C ASN A 481 10.15 46.13 -6.63
N SER A 482 9.55 46.96 -7.50
CA SER A 482 9.41 48.41 -7.24
C SER A 482 8.61 48.68 -5.97
N VAL A 483 7.47 48.00 -5.79
CA VAL A 483 6.64 48.14 -4.58
C VAL A 483 7.45 47.77 -3.32
N ILE A 484 8.19 46.66 -3.36
CA ILE A 484 9.01 46.22 -2.23
C ILE A 484 10.11 47.25 -1.92
N VAL A 485 10.83 47.74 -2.93
CA VAL A 485 11.91 48.72 -2.76
C VAL A 485 11.39 50.07 -2.27
N GLU A 486 10.24 50.53 -2.77
CA GLU A 486 9.59 51.77 -2.32
C GLU A 486 9.12 51.67 -0.86
N SER A 487 8.64 50.50 -0.43
CA SER A 487 8.27 50.25 0.97
C SER A 487 9.45 50.40 1.94
N LEU A 488 10.69 50.29 1.44
CA LEU A 488 11.92 50.35 2.22
C LEU A 488 12.58 51.74 2.22
N ARG A 489 12.12 52.63 1.35
CA ARG A 489 12.50 54.06 1.34
C ARG A 489 11.58 54.86 2.26
#